data_AF-A0A3N5QWD0-F1
#
_entry.id   AF-A0A3N5QWD0-F1
#
_cell.length_a   1.000
_cell.length_b   1.000
_cell.length_c   1.000
_cell.angle_alpha   90.00
_cell.angle_beta   90.00
_cell.angle_gamma   90.00
#
_symmetry.space_group_name_H-M   'P 1'
#
loop_
_entity.id
_entity.type
_entity.pdbx_description
1 polymer ?
#
loop_
_entity_poly.entity_id
_entity_poly.type
_entity_poly.pdbx_seq_one_letter_code
_entity_poly.pdbx_strand_id
1 'polypeptide(L)'
;GREEFGIRVEIKNLNSFRALERAVEYEIKRQAESLDNGIPVRQETAGWDVDKEVTFIQRVKEGEDDYRYFPEPDLPPLVIEPAWLEKIKAGLPELPFEKFHRFQKQYGLNGYDAGVLTAEKEVSVYFEKVLENTVSASPKMAANWLTGELFGLLNQAGASIDSLRIPPKAFAELLDMVARAELNSTTAKNILVEMFNTGKSASVIVEEQGLKQISDVDFISGIVSKTLHDNTDQVREYLSGKETIARWLFGQVMRTAGGKANPSVVQQELQRQLKDLKS
;
A
#
# COMPACT_ATOMS: atom_id res chain seq x y z
N GLY A 1 -32.78 -33.33 -8.20
CA GLY A 1 -31.92 -33.04 -7.04
C GLY A 1 -32.25 -34.04 -5.94
N ARG A 2 -31.28 -34.37 -5.09
CA ARG A 2 -31.46 -35.22 -3.90
C ARG A 2 -31.39 -34.33 -2.65
N GLU A 3 -32.26 -34.55 -1.67
CA GLU A 3 -32.31 -33.77 -0.42
C GLU A 3 -31.20 -34.14 0.57
N GLU A 4 -30.73 -35.40 0.53
CA GLU A 4 -29.66 -35.88 1.41
C GLU A 4 -28.27 -35.49 0.88
N PHE A 5 -27.46 -34.91 1.76
CA PHE A 5 -26.04 -34.64 1.50
C PHE A 5 -25.20 -35.92 1.56
N GLY A 6 -24.04 -35.89 0.89
CA GLY A 6 -23.06 -36.98 0.94
C GLY A 6 -22.38 -37.10 2.32
N ILE A 7 -21.58 -38.15 2.48
CA ILE A 7 -20.86 -38.44 3.72
C ILE A 7 -19.65 -37.53 3.89
N ARG A 8 -19.43 -37.03 5.12
CA ARG A 8 -18.33 -36.12 5.46
C ARG A 8 -17.00 -36.87 5.61
N VAL A 9 -15.94 -36.33 5.00
CA VAL A 9 -14.54 -36.66 5.28
C VAL A 9 -13.88 -35.48 6.00
N GLU A 10 -13.14 -35.77 7.07
CA GLU A 10 -12.44 -34.79 7.89
C GLU A 10 -10.94 -34.78 7.56
N ILE A 11 -10.44 -33.71 6.96
CA ILE A 11 -9.02 -33.57 6.63
C ILE A 11 -8.30 -32.87 7.79
N LYS A 12 -7.22 -33.48 8.29
CA LYS A 12 -6.37 -32.95 9.37
C LYS A 12 -4.98 -32.55 8.84
N ASN A 13 -4.25 -31.78 9.65
CA ASN A 13 -2.87 -31.34 9.41
C ASN A 13 -2.68 -30.39 8.22
N LEU A 14 -3.56 -29.40 8.08
CA LEU A 14 -3.47 -28.36 7.04
C LEU A 14 -2.75 -27.12 7.60
N ASN A 15 -1.48 -26.94 7.22
CA ASN A 15 -0.61 -25.91 7.80
C ASN A 15 -0.57 -24.60 7.01
N SER A 16 -1.33 -24.47 5.91
CA SER A 16 -1.41 -23.24 5.13
C SER A 16 -2.74 -23.13 4.39
N PHE A 17 -3.14 -21.91 4.01
CA PHE A 17 -4.32 -21.69 3.18
C PHE A 17 -4.23 -22.40 1.82
N ARG A 18 -3.04 -22.43 1.22
CA ARG A 18 -2.80 -23.16 -0.04
C ARG A 18 -2.97 -24.67 0.14
N ALA A 19 -2.50 -25.23 1.26
CA ALA A 19 -2.72 -26.65 1.56
C ALA A 19 -4.21 -26.94 1.78
N LEU A 20 -4.92 -26.07 2.50
CA LEU A 20 -6.36 -26.18 2.73
C LEU A 20 -7.13 -26.20 1.41
N GLU A 21 -6.91 -25.21 0.54
CA GLU A 21 -7.56 -25.10 -0.76
C GLU A 21 -7.36 -26.37 -1.60
N ARG A 22 -6.10 -26.81 -1.75
CA ARG A 22 -5.75 -27.98 -2.55
C ARG A 22 -6.28 -29.29 -1.98
N ALA A 23 -6.25 -29.45 -0.66
CA ALA A 23 -6.79 -30.63 -0.01
C ALA A 23 -8.30 -30.74 -0.21
N VAL A 24 -9.01 -29.62 -0.12
CA VAL A 24 -10.46 -29.57 -0.41
C VAL A 24 -10.73 -29.88 -1.88
N GLU A 25 -9.98 -29.30 -2.81
CA GLU A 25 -10.15 -29.56 -4.24
C GLU A 25 -9.90 -31.04 -4.59
N TYR A 26 -8.84 -31.62 -4.04
CA TYR A 26 -8.52 -33.03 -4.20
C TYR A 26 -9.65 -33.93 -3.67
N GLU A 27 -10.12 -33.66 -2.46
CA GLU A 27 -11.13 -34.49 -1.80
C GLU A 27 -12.50 -34.40 -2.50
N ILE A 28 -12.85 -33.23 -3.06
CA ILE A 28 -14.02 -33.07 -3.92
C ILE A 28 -13.92 -34.00 -5.14
N LYS A 29 -12.77 -34.04 -5.83
CA LYS A 29 -12.55 -34.90 -7.00
C LYS A 29 -12.59 -36.38 -6.62
N ARG A 30 -11.87 -36.77 -5.56
CA ARG A 30 -11.83 -38.15 -5.04
C ARG A 30 -13.22 -38.67 -4.70
N GLN A 31 -14.02 -37.87 -3.98
CA GLN A 31 -15.38 -38.28 -3.59
C GLN A 31 -16.31 -38.35 -4.80
N ALA A 32 -16.20 -37.41 -5.74
CA ALA A 32 -16.97 -37.46 -6.99
C ALA A 32 -16.67 -38.74 -7.77
N GLU A 33 -15.39 -39.05 -7.99
CA GLU A 33 -14.96 -40.27 -8.68
C GLU A 33 -15.42 -41.55 -7.96
N SER A 34 -15.33 -41.58 -6.63
CA SER A 34 -15.84 -42.70 -5.83
C SER A 34 -17.34 -42.91 -6.07
N LEU A 35 -18.12 -41.83 -6.00
CA LEU A 35 -19.57 -41.86 -6.17
C LEU A 35 -19.98 -42.24 -7.60
N ASP A 36 -19.29 -41.73 -8.62
CA ASP A 36 -19.54 -42.05 -10.04
C ASP A 36 -19.26 -43.53 -10.36
N ASN A 37 -18.30 -44.12 -9.66
CA ASN A 37 -17.99 -45.55 -9.75
C ASN A 37 -18.89 -46.44 -8.86
N GLY A 38 -19.89 -45.87 -8.19
CA GLY A 38 -20.78 -46.60 -7.28
C GLY A 38 -20.12 -47.04 -5.97
N ILE A 39 -18.96 -46.48 -5.63
CA ILE A 39 -18.24 -46.76 -4.38
C ILE A 39 -18.71 -45.74 -3.32
N PRO A 40 -19.31 -46.19 -2.21
CA PRO A 40 -19.81 -45.28 -1.19
C PRO A 40 -18.66 -44.59 -0.43
N VAL A 41 -18.77 -43.27 -0.28
CA VAL A 41 -17.88 -42.49 0.60
C VAL A 41 -18.18 -42.85 2.05
N ARG A 42 -17.13 -43.12 2.84
CA ARG A 42 -17.25 -43.43 4.27
C ARG A 42 -16.86 -42.24 5.12
N GLN A 43 -17.33 -42.23 6.36
CA GLN A 43 -16.91 -41.21 7.32
C GLN A 43 -15.47 -41.50 7.72
N GLU A 44 -14.55 -40.65 7.27
CA GLU A 44 -13.12 -40.89 7.37
C GLU A 44 -12.42 -39.67 7.96
N THR A 45 -11.34 -39.92 8.69
CA THR A 45 -10.32 -38.90 8.98
C THR A 45 -9.15 -39.12 8.04
N ALA A 46 -8.83 -38.11 7.26
CA ALA A 46 -7.74 -38.11 6.29
C ALA A 46 -6.64 -37.13 6.70
N GLY A 47 -5.40 -37.45 6.35
CA GLY A 47 -4.29 -36.50 6.36
C GLY A 47 -4.06 -35.92 4.97
N TRP A 48 -3.40 -34.76 4.90
CA TRP A 48 -2.93 -34.17 3.64
C TRP A 48 -1.42 -34.38 3.49
N ASP A 49 -1.01 -35.02 2.39
CA ASP A 49 0.40 -35.13 1.98
C ASP A 49 0.71 -33.97 1.03
N VAL A 50 1.51 -33.01 1.50
CA VAL A 50 1.85 -31.78 0.75
C VAL A 50 2.72 -32.09 -0.46
N ASP A 51 3.61 -33.07 -0.36
CA ASP A 51 4.58 -33.38 -1.42
C ASP A 51 3.91 -34.11 -2.59
N LYS A 52 2.96 -35.00 -2.26
CA LYS A 52 2.20 -35.75 -3.26
C LYS A 52 0.91 -35.06 -3.70
N GLU A 53 0.50 -34.03 -2.99
CA GLU A 53 -0.78 -33.33 -3.16
C GLU A 53 -1.99 -34.28 -3.16
N VAL A 54 -2.01 -35.23 -2.22
CA VAL A 54 -3.10 -36.22 -2.06
C VAL A 54 -3.57 -36.32 -0.61
N THR A 55 -4.85 -36.67 -0.42
CA THR A 55 -5.34 -37.12 0.89
C THR A 55 -5.03 -38.60 1.09
N PHE A 56 -4.68 -38.96 2.33
CA PHE A 56 -4.50 -40.36 2.72
C PHE A 56 -5.35 -40.68 3.95
N ILE A 57 -5.97 -41.84 3.96
CA ILE A 57 -6.87 -42.25 5.04
C ILE A 57 -6.04 -42.58 6.29
N GLN A 58 -6.38 -41.97 7.42
CA GLN A 58 -5.77 -42.27 8.72
C GLN A 58 -6.64 -43.22 9.54
N ARG A 59 -7.95 -42.94 9.59
CA ARG A 59 -8.93 -43.72 10.34
C ARG A 59 -10.27 -43.71 9.60
N VAL A 60 -10.89 -44.87 9.46
CA VAL A 60 -12.30 -44.99 9.10
C VAL A 60 -13.10 -44.95 10.40
N LYS A 61 -14.08 -44.06 10.51
CA LYS A 61 -14.93 -43.97 11.70
C LYS A 61 -15.99 -45.07 11.62
N GLU A 62 -16.05 -45.92 12.64
CA GLU A 62 -17.10 -46.94 12.79
C GLU A 62 -18.35 -46.42 13.54
N GLY A 63 -18.30 -45.17 14.01
CA GLY A 63 -19.36 -44.45 14.72
C GLY A 63 -18.87 -43.07 15.19
N GLU A 64 -19.69 -42.33 15.92
CA GLU A 64 -19.26 -41.10 16.60
C GLU A 64 -18.47 -41.45 17.88
N ASP A 65 -17.38 -40.72 18.14
CA ASP A 65 -16.59 -40.93 19.37
C ASP A 65 -17.42 -40.47 20.59
N ASP A 66 -17.62 -41.35 21.58
CA ASP A 66 -18.28 -41.01 22.84
C ASP A 66 -17.30 -40.34 23.80
N TYR A 67 -17.26 -39.01 23.75
CA TYR A 67 -16.45 -38.18 24.64
C TYR A 67 -16.97 -38.12 26.08
N ARG A 68 -18.17 -38.67 26.37
CA ARG A 68 -18.81 -38.66 27.69
C ARG A 68 -18.83 -37.27 28.32
N TYR A 69 -19.30 -36.27 27.58
CA TYR A 69 -19.39 -34.89 28.07
C TYR A 69 -20.26 -34.82 29.34
N PHE A 70 -19.74 -34.19 30.39
CA PHE A 70 -20.47 -33.80 31.60
C PHE A 70 -19.99 -32.42 32.07
N PRO A 71 -20.78 -31.66 32.82
CA PRO A 71 -20.35 -30.37 33.35
C PRO A 71 -19.15 -30.52 34.29
N GLU A 72 -18.10 -29.71 34.08
CA GLU A 72 -16.91 -29.68 34.93
C GLU A 72 -17.29 -29.26 36.37
N PRO A 73 -17.23 -30.17 37.37
CA PRO A 73 -17.67 -29.86 38.73
C PRO A 73 -16.73 -28.88 39.47
N ASP A 74 -15.46 -28.82 39.08
CA ASP A 74 -14.46 -27.98 39.74
C ASP A 74 -14.53 -26.51 39.29
N LEU A 75 -15.18 -26.24 38.15
CA LEU A 75 -15.36 -24.89 37.61
C LEU A 75 -16.81 -24.42 37.82
N PRO A 76 -17.05 -23.44 38.70
CA PRO A 76 -18.38 -22.85 38.82
C PRO A 76 -18.79 -22.21 37.49
N PRO A 77 -20.09 -22.19 37.14
CA PRO A 77 -20.56 -21.55 35.92
C PRO A 77 -20.12 -20.09 35.82
N LEU A 78 -19.51 -19.71 34.70
CA LEU A 78 -19.14 -18.32 34.43
C LEU A 78 -20.40 -17.50 34.12
N VAL A 79 -20.72 -16.54 34.98
CA VAL A 79 -21.80 -15.56 34.74
C VAL A 79 -21.22 -14.33 34.06
N ILE A 80 -21.63 -14.07 32.82
CA ILE A 80 -21.21 -12.88 32.07
C ILE A 80 -22.18 -11.75 32.36
N GLU A 81 -21.79 -10.82 33.24
CA GLU A 81 -22.62 -9.67 33.58
C GLU A 81 -22.75 -8.69 32.39
N PRO A 82 -23.93 -8.07 32.18
CA PRO A 82 -24.12 -7.10 31.11
C PRO A 82 -23.11 -5.94 31.15
N ALA A 83 -22.79 -5.43 32.34
CA ALA A 83 -21.81 -4.36 32.50
C ALA A 83 -20.39 -4.78 32.05
N TRP A 84 -20.02 -6.04 32.28
CA TRP A 84 -18.74 -6.57 31.82
C TRP A 84 -18.70 -6.70 30.30
N LEU A 85 -19.78 -7.21 29.70
CA LEU A 85 -19.93 -7.30 28.25
C LEU A 85 -19.84 -5.94 27.57
N GLU A 86 -20.57 -4.94 28.08
CA GLU A 86 -20.56 -3.59 27.51
C GLU A 86 -19.20 -2.91 27.65
N LYS A 87 -18.49 -3.14 28.75
CA LYS A 87 -17.10 -2.68 28.91
C LYS A 87 -16.17 -3.29 27.86
N ILE A 88 -16.28 -4.60 27.59
CA ILE A 88 -15.46 -5.26 26.56
C ILE A 88 -15.81 -4.71 25.18
N LYS A 89 -17.10 -4.63 24.84
CA LYS A 89 -17.54 -4.09 23.54
C LYS A 89 -17.03 -2.68 23.30
N ALA A 90 -17.10 -1.81 24.30
CA ALA A 90 -16.61 -0.44 24.22
C ALA A 90 -15.09 -0.35 24.02
N GLY A 91 -14.34 -1.40 24.39
CA GLY A 91 -12.89 -1.49 24.20
C GLY A 91 -12.45 -2.15 22.90
N LEU A 92 -13.38 -2.72 22.11
CA LEU A 92 -13.03 -3.35 20.84
C LEU A 92 -12.60 -2.28 19.82
N PRO A 93 -11.47 -2.48 19.11
CA PRO A 93 -11.11 -1.60 18.01
C PRO A 93 -12.07 -1.80 16.83
N GLU A 94 -12.09 -0.82 15.93
CA GLU A 94 -12.74 -0.97 14.61
C GLU A 94 -12.18 -2.20 13.88
N LEU A 95 -13.07 -3.03 13.33
CA LEU A 95 -12.66 -4.25 12.63
C LEU A 95 -12.03 -3.89 11.27
N PRO A 96 -11.08 -4.71 10.76
CA PRO A 96 -10.41 -4.43 9.48
C PRO A 96 -11.36 -4.23 8.30
N PHE A 97 -12.44 -5.00 8.22
CA PHE A 97 -13.43 -4.91 7.14
C PHE A 97 -14.30 -3.63 7.22
N GLU A 98 -14.64 -3.20 8.43
CA GLU A 98 -15.34 -1.93 8.65
C GLU A 98 -14.43 -0.77 8.29
N LYS A 99 -13.17 -0.83 8.76
CA LYS A 99 -12.14 0.16 8.45
C LYS A 99 -11.86 0.25 6.95
N PHE A 100 -11.80 -0.88 6.25
CA PHE A 100 -11.66 -0.95 4.80
C PHE A 100 -12.74 -0.12 4.09
N HIS A 101 -14.00 -0.35 4.43
CA HIS A 101 -15.11 0.39 3.85
C HIS A 101 -15.12 1.87 4.26
N ARG A 102 -14.71 2.18 5.50
CA ARG A 102 -14.56 3.57 5.94
C ARG A 102 -13.47 4.29 5.13
N PHE A 103 -12.32 3.66 4.89
CA PHE A 103 -11.24 4.23 4.09
C PHE A 103 -11.70 4.54 2.66
N GLN A 104 -12.50 3.66 2.06
CA GLN A 104 -13.10 3.95 0.74
C GLN A 104 -14.07 5.14 0.79
N LYS A 105 -14.99 5.16 1.76
CA LYS A 105 -16.04 6.19 1.85
C LYS A 105 -15.53 7.56 2.29
N GLN A 106 -14.69 7.59 3.33
CA GLN A 106 -14.21 8.82 3.98
C GLN A 106 -13.00 9.41 3.25
N TYR A 107 -12.10 8.57 2.77
CA TYR A 107 -10.84 9.01 2.15
C TYR A 107 -10.82 8.86 0.62
N GLY A 108 -11.89 8.32 0.02
CA GLY A 108 -12.00 8.16 -1.43
C GLY A 108 -10.99 7.16 -2.02
N LEU A 109 -10.49 6.24 -1.18
CA LEU A 109 -9.51 5.23 -1.60
C LEU A 109 -10.18 4.14 -2.43
N ASN A 110 -9.44 3.61 -3.40
CA ASN A 110 -9.92 2.45 -4.17
C ASN A 110 -9.83 1.17 -3.31
N GLY A 111 -10.45 0.07 -3.77
CA GLY A 111 -10.46 -1.19 -3.02
C GLY A 111 -9.07 -1.81 -2.82
N TYR A 112 -8.15 -1.62 -3.75
CA TYR A 112 -6.77 -2.09 -3.60
C TYR A 112 -6.04 -1.31 -2.50
N ASP A 113 -6.04 0.02 -2.57
CA ASP A 113 -5.35 0.88 -1.59
C ASP A 113 -5.91 0.67 -0.18
N ALA A 114 -7.25 0.64 -0.04
CA ALA A 114 -7.89 0.39 1.23
C ALA A 114 -7.52 -0.99 1.78
N GLY A 115 -7.52 -2.03 0.93
CA GLY A 115 -7.18 -3.40 1.31
C GLY A 115 -5.76 -3.54 1.84
N VAL A 116 -4.79 -2.93 1.14
CA VAL A 116 -3.38 -2.91 1.57
C VAL A 116 -3.22 -2.19 2.90
N LEU A 117 -3.86 -1.02 3.07
CA LEU A 117 -3.72 -0.19 4.27
C LEU A 117 -4.41 -0.78 5.51
N THR A 118 -5.40 -1.65 5.33
CA THR A 118 -6.13 -2.30 6.43
C THR A 118 -5.76 -3.77 6.64
N ALA A 119 -4.77 -4.27 5.91
CA ALA A 119 -4.30 -5.65 6.06
C ALA A 119 -3.65 -5.88 7.44
N GLU A 120 -2.92 -4.88 7.94
CA GLU A 120 -2.27 -4.88 9.25
C GLU A 120 -2.77 -3.70 10.09
N LYS A 121 -2.96 -3.91 11.39
CA LYS A 121 -3.50 -2.90 12.29
C LYS A 121 -2.57 -1.71 12.39
N GLU A 122 -1.28 -1.99 12.53
CA GLU A 122 -0.19 -1.05 12.74
C GLU A 122 -0.06 -0.12 11.52
N VAL A 123 -0.18 -0.67 10.31
CA VAL A 123 -0.26 0.08 9.05
C VAL A 123 -1.44 1.05 9.06
N SER A 124 -2.63 0.55 9.39
CA SER A 124 -3.84 1.38 9.38
C SER A 124 -3.75 2.53 10.38
N VAL A 125 -3.21 2.27 11.57
CA VAL A 125 -3.01 3.28 12.63
C VAL A 125 -1.96 4.30 12.22
N TYR A 126 -0.85 3.88 11.60
CA TYR A 126 0.17 4.80 11.10
C TYR A 126 -0.41 5.72 10.03
N PHE A 127 -1.15 5.17 9.05
CA PHE A 127 -1.79 5.93 8.00
C PHE A 127 -2.77 6.98 8.53
N GLU A 128 -3.64 6.62 9.48
CA GLU A 128 -4.57 7.57 10.10
C GLU A 128 -3.83 8.70 10.82
N LYS A 129 -2.78 8.38 11.58
CA LYS A 129 -1.94 9.39 12.24
C LYS A 129 -1.23 10.31 11.24
N VAL A 130 -0.83 9.79 10.08
CA VAL A 130 -0.27 10.62 8.99
C VAL A 130 -1.35 11.60 8.52
N LEU A 131 -2.57 11.14 8.25
CA LEU A 131 -3.67 12.01 7.81
C LEU A 131 -4.03 13.07 8.86
N GLU A 132 -4.04 12.72 10.15
CA GLU A 132 -4.28 13.67 11.25
C GLU A 132 -3.23 14.80 11.31
N ASN A 133 -2.00 14.53 10.84
CA ASN A 133 -0.90 15.50 10.85
C ASN A 133 -0.71 16.21 9.50
N THR A 134 -1.43 15.81 8.47
CA THR A 134 -1.32 16.35 7.11
C THR A 134 -2.23 17.57 6.96
N VAL A 135 -1.72 18.65 6.35
CA VAL A 135 -2.49 19.89 6.11
C VAL A 135 -2.88 20.05 4.65
N SER A 136 -1.99 19.68 3.73
CA SER A 136 -2.13 19.95 2.28
C SER A 136 -2.23 18.67 1.44
N ALA A 137 -1.58 17.58 1.84
CA ALA A 137 -1.62 16.36 1.06
C ALA A 137 -2.98 15.64 1.16
N SER A 138 -3.45 15.11 0.03
CA SER A 138 -4.70 14.36 0.00
C SER A 138 -4.53 12.95 0.59
N PRO A 139 -5.58 12.32 1.13
CA PRO A 139 -5.51 10.94 1.61
C PRO A 139 -5.02 9.95 0.55
N LYS A 140 -5.40 10.16 -0.70
CA LYS A 140 -4.92 9.35 -1.84
C LYS A 140 -3.42 9.49 -2.07
N MET A 141 -2.88 10.70 -1.93
CA MET A 141 -1.45 10.92 -2.03
C MET A 141 -0.70 10.22 -0.89
N ALA A 142 -1.19 10.35 0.34
CA ALA A 142 -0.61 9.65 1.49
C ALA A 142 -0.65 8.12 1.31
N ALA A 143 -1.77 7.58 0.81
CA ALA A 143 -1.92 6.16 0.52
C ALA A 143 -0.88 5.69 -0.51
N ASN A 144 -0.75 6.38 -1.63
CA ASN A 144 0.20 6.04 -2.69
C ASN A 144 1.66 6.09 -2.22
N TRP A 145 2.02 7.10 -1.44
CA TRP A 145 3.38 7.22 -0.90
C TRP A 145 3.69 6.16 0.15
N LEU A 146 2.70 5.80 0.96
CA LEU A 146 2.86 4.75 1.97
C LEU A 146 2.99 3.36 1.32
N THR A 147 2.04 3.00 0.44
CA THR A 147 2.01 1.66 -0.20
C THR A 147 3.06 1.48 -1.29
N GLY A 148 3.51 2.56 -1.92
CA GLY A 148 4.57 2.54 -2.93
C GLY A 148 5.96 2.72 -2.32
N GLU A 149 6.26 3.94 -1.88
CA GLU A 149 7.63 4.34 -1.53
C GLU A 149 8.06 3.79 -0.16
N LEU A 150 7.25 4.03 0.88
CA LEU A 150 7.60 3.61 2.24
C LEU A 150 7.62 2.09 2.40
N PHE A 151 6.62 1.40 1.85
CA PHE A 151 6.60 -0.07 1.82
C PHE A 151 7.73 -0.65 0.98
N GLY A 152 8.11 0.01 -0.12
CA GLY A 152 9.30 -0.35 -0.89
C GLY A 152 10.57 -0.36 -0.03
N LEU A 153 10.77 0.68 0.79
CA LEU A 153 11.91 0.77 1.71
C LEU A 153 11.87 -0.28 2.83
N LEU A 154 10.70 -0.47 3.45
CA LEU A 154 10.49 -1.49 4.48
C LEU A 154 10.80 -2.89 3.95
N ASN A 155 10.30 -3.23 2.77
CA ASN A 155 10.56 -4.53 2.14
C ASN A 155 12.05 -4.73 1.80
N GLN A 156 12.74 -3.70 1.30
CA GLN A 156 14.18 -3.77 1.03
C GLN A 156 15.00 -3.96 2.31
N ALA A 157 14.56 -3.38 3.41
CA ALA A 157 15.21 -3.51 4.71
C ALA A 157 14.79 -4.77 5.49
N GLY A 158 13.82 -5.55 5.01
CA GLY A 158 13.21 -6.65 5.77
C GLY A 158 12.57 -6.19 7.09
N ALA A 159 12.06 -4.96 7.11
CA ALA A 159 11.55 -4.27 8.28
C ALA A 159 10.01 -4.16 8.24
N SER A 160 9.37 -4.08 9.41
CA SER A 160 7.94 -3.79 9.54
C SER A 160 7.70 -2.34 9.91
N ILE A 161 6.46 -1.87 9.77
CA ILE A 161 6.09 -0.49 10.10
C ILE A 161 6.32 -0.15 11.59
N ASP A 162 6.29 -1.14 12.47
CA ASP A 162 6.58 -0.95 13.91
C ASP A 162 8.04 -0.58 14.20
N SER A 163 8.95 -0.99 13.31
CA SER A 163 10.38 -0.69 13.42
C SER A 163 10.76 0.63 12.76
N LEU A 164 9.79 1.33 12.16
CA LEU A 164 10.02 2.53 11.38
C LEU A 164 10.44 3.70 12.28
N ARG A 165 11.58 4.30 11.95
CA ARG A 165 12.11 5.48 12.66
C ARG A 165 11.43 6.79 12.27
N ILE A 166 10.67 6.79 11.17
CA ILE A 166 9.96 7.97 10.68
C ILE A 166 8.63 8.10 11.43
N PRO A 167 8.45 9.10 12.32
CA PRO A 167 7.18 9.31 12.98
C PRO A 167 6.12 9.80 11.98
N PRO A 168 4.82 9.51 12.19
CA PRO A 168 3.74 9.92 11.28
C PRO A 168 3.75 11.40 10.91
N LYS A 169 4.07 12.27 11.88
CA LYS A 169 4.17 13.73 11.67
C LYS A 169 5.29 14.12 10.70
N ALA A 170 6.45 13.47 10.76
CA ALA A 170 7.56 13.77 9.86
C ALA A 170 7.24 13.28 8.44
N PHE A 171 6.55 12.15 8.30
CA PHE A 171 6.09 11.69 7.01
C PHE A 171 5.02 12.64 6.41
N ALA A 172 4.05 13.07 7.22
CA ALA A 172 3.05 14.07 6.82
C ALA A 172 3.70 15.38 6.32
N GLU A 173 4.74 15.86 7.02
CA GLU A 173 5.50 17.05 6.62
C GLU A 173 6.11 16.90 5.22
N LEU A 174 6.73 15.76 4.91
CA LEU A 174 7.25 15.48 3.57
C LEU A 174 6.14 15.53 2.51
N LEU A 175 5.00 14.88 2.79
CA LEU A 175 3.87 14.85 1.88
C LEU A 175 3.30 16.25 1.63
N ASP A 176 3.22 17.09 2.65
CA ASP A 176 2.76 18.47 2.54
C ASP A 176 3.72 19.35 1.73
N MET A 177 5.03 19.14 1.83
CA MET A 177 6.00 19.84 0.98
C MET A 177 5.84 19.46 -0.49
N VAL A 178 5.57 18.19 -0.78
CA VAL A 178 5.31 17.72 -2.15
C VAL A 178 3.98 18.26 -2.65
N ALA A 179 2.94 18.25 -1.83
CA ALA A 179 1.61 18.76 -2.18
C ALA A 179 1.64 20.26 -2.51
N ARG A 180 2.47 21.04 -1.80
CA ARG A 180 2.72 22.47 -2.05
C ARG A 180 3.69 22.75 -3.20
N ALA A 181 4.17 21.72 -3.89
CA ALA A 181 5.19 21.82 -4.94
C ALA A 181 6.49 22.51 -4.49
N GLU A 182 6.82 22.43 -3.19
CA GLU A 182 8.13 22.88 -2.66
C GLU A 182 9.23 21.87 -3.01
N LEU A 183 8.86 20.60 -3.21
CA LEU A 183 9.70 19.50 -3.64
C LEU A 183 9.07 18.80 -4.84
N ASN A 184 9.89 18.41 -5.84
CA ASN A 184 9.43 17.48 -6.87
C ASN A 184 9.46 16.05 -6.32
N SER A 185 8.79 15.14 -7.03
CA SER A 185 8.72 13.73 -6.65
C SER A 185 10.10 13.08 -6.50
N THR A 186 11.04 13.34 -7.41
CA THR A 186 12.38 12.74 -7.36
C THR A 186 13.14 13.16 -6.11
N THR A 187 13.16 14.46 -5.79
CA THR A 187 13.81 14.99 -4.59
C THR A 187 13.14 14.45 -3.33
N ALA A 188 11.82 14.40 -3.29
CA ALA A 188 11.09 13.90 -2.13
C ALA A 188 11.33 12.41 -1.88
N LYS A 189 11.48 11.59 -2.92
CA LYS A 189 11.87 10.17 -2.77
C LYS A 189 13.26 10.03 -2.16
N ASN A 190 14.22 10.83 -2.62
CA ASN A 190 15.58 10.83 -2.05
C ASN A 190 15.57 11.29 -0.58
N ILE A 191 14.77 12.31 -0.25
CA ILE A 191 14.59 12.74 1.13
C ILE A 191 13.96 11.63 1.97
N LEU A 192 12.94 10.92 1.46
CA LEU A 192 12.32 9.81 2.19
C LEU A 192 13.31 8.69 2.52
N VAL A 193 14.20 8.34 1.58
CA VAL A 193 15.30 7.38 1.83
C VAL A 193 16.20 7.87 2.97
N GLU A 194 16.57 9.14 2.96
CA GLU A 194 17.41 9.72 4.01
C GLU A 194 16.69 9.76 5.37
N MET A 195 15.40 10.12 5.39
CA MET A 195 14.55 10.06 6.57
C MET A 195 14.49 8.63 7.13
N PHE A 196 14.39 7.63 6.26
CA PHE A 196 14.34 6.21 6.65
C PHE A 196 15.64 5.78 7.32
N ASN A 197 16.79 6.17 6.77
CA ASN A 197 18.10 5.80 7.29
C ASN A 197 18.46 6.54 8.59
N THR A 198 18.18 7.85 8.65
CA THR A 198 18.67 8.73 9.72
C THR A 198 17.63 9.02 10.80
N GLY A 199 16.34 8.92 10.48
CA GLY A 199 15.24 9.37 11.35
C GLY A 199 15.07 10.90 11.41
N LYS A 200 15.84 11.67 10.63
CA LYS A 200 15.68 13.13 10.54
C LYS A 200 14.35 13.48 9.85
N SER A 201 13.85 14.69 10.09
CA SER A 201 12.66 15.20 9.40
C SER A 201 12.97 15.74 8.01
N ALA A 202 11.94 15.87 7.17
CA ALA A 202 12.10 16.39 5.81
C ALA A 202 12.67 17.81 5.79
N SER A 203 12.18 18.71 6.65
CA SER A 203 12.69 20.09 6.75
C SER A 203 14.18 20.15 7.03
N VAL A 204 14.67 19.36 7.99
CA VAL A 204 16.10 19.34 8.34
C VAL A 204 16.94 18.90 7.15
N ILE A 205 16.51 17.85 6.44
CA ILE A 205 17.24 17.34 5.27
C ILE A 205 17.21 18.36 4.13
N VAL A 206 16.07 19.02 3.89
CA VAL A 206 15.94 20.06 2.85
C VAL A 206 16.84 21.25 3.11
N GLU A 207 16.94 21.70 4.37
CA GLU A 207 17.82 22.79 4.78
C GLU A 207 19.31 22.41 4.64
N GLU A 208 19.70 21.25 5.17
CA GLU A 208 21.09 20.76 5.10
C GLU A 208 21.58 20.58 3.66
N GLN A 209 20.70 20.15 2.74
CA GLN A 209 21.06 19.85 1.36
C GLN A 209 20.68 20.97 0.37
N GLY A 210 20.05 22.06 0.84
CA GLY A 210 19.62 23.20 0.02
C GLY A 210 18.69 22.80 -1.14
N LEU A 211 17.75 21.88 -0.90
CA LEU A 211 16.94 21.20 -1.93
C LEU A 211 15.62 21.89 -2.29
N LYS A 212 15.33 23.05 -1.70
CA LYS A 212 14.07 23.77 -1.94
C LYS A 212 13.95 24.21 -3.40
N GLN A 213 12.76 24.02 -3.99
CA GLN A 213 12.52 24.51 -5.34
C GLN A 213 12.48 26.03 -5.40
N ILE A 214 13.02 26.57 -6.49
CA ILE A 214 12.94 27.98 -6.84
C ILE A 214 11.73 28.14 -7.76
N SER A 215 10.70 28.85 -7.27
CA SER A 215 9.48 29.17 -8.01
C SER A 215 9.34 30.66 -8.32
N ASP A 216 10.37 31.46 -7.98
CA ASP A 216 10.41 32.90 -8.25
C ASP A 216 10.42 33.14 -9.77
N VAL A 217 9.37 33.84 -10.24
CA VAL A 217 9.11 34.05 -11.67
C VAL A 217 10.19 34.91 -12.30
N ASP A 218 10.68 35.94 -11.60
CA ASP A 218 11.69 36.86 -12.13
C ASP A 218 13.05 36.16 -12.27
N PHE A 219 13.42 35.36 -11.27
CA PHE A 219 14.63 34.54 -11.32
C PHE A 219 14.56 33.49 -12.44
N ILE A 220 13.44 32.78 -12.57
CA ILE A 220 13.24 31.78 -13.63
C ILE A 220 13.24 32.45 -15.01
N SER A 221 12.56 33.58 -15.15
CA SER A 221 12.55 34.38 -16.38
C SER A 221 13.96 34.77 -16.82
N GLY A 222 14.80 35.21 -15.88
CA GLY A 222 16.22 35.50 -16.15
C GLY A 222 17.01 34.28 -16.64
N ILE A 223 16.81 33.10 -16.04
CA ILE A 223 17.46 31.86 -16.49
C ILE A 223 16.97 31.45 -17.89
N VAL A 224 15.66 31.56 -18.14
CA VAL A 224 15.07 31.24 -19.45
C VAL A 224 15.66 32.17 -20.51
N SER A 225 15.66 33.48 -20.29
CA SER A 225 16.22 34.46 -21.24
C SER A 225 17.70 34.20 -21.51
N LYS A 226 18.48 33.93 -20.47
CA LYS A 226 19.90 33.57 -20.62
C LYS A 226 20.07 32.29 -21.45
N THR A 227 19.28 31.25 -21.16
CA THR A 227 19.37 29.98 -21.90
C THR A 227 18.99 30.16 -23.37
N LEU A 228 17.97 30.97 -23.68
CA LEU A 228 17.60 31.29 -25.05
C LEU A 228 18.71 32.08 -25.77
N HIS A 229 19.37 33.01 -25.08
CA HIS A 229 20.48 33.77 -25.61
C HIS A 229 21.75 32.93 -25.84
N ASP A 230 22.05 31.99 -24.94
CA ASP A 230 23.20 31.11 -25.05
C ASP A 230 23.02 30.03 -26.15
N ASN A 231 21.79 29.81 -26.63
CA ASN A 231 21.42 28.75 -27.57
C ASN A 231 20.67 29.29 -28.81
N THR A 232 21.17 30.37 -29.41
CA THR A 232 20.51 31.08 -30.52
C THR A 232 20.25 30.24 -31.77
N ASP A 233 21.09 29.24 -32.07
CA ASP A 233 20.90 28.36 -33.22
C ASP A 233 19.67 27.46 -33.03
N GLN A 234 19.49 26.92 -31.82
CA GLN A 234 18.33 26.10 -31.46
C GLN A 234 17.05 26.95 -31.42
N VAL A 235 17.13 28.19 -30.94
CA VAL A 235 15.98 29.12 -31.03
C VAL A 235 15.58 29.37 -32.48
N ARG A 236 16.54 29.54 -33.39
CA ARG A 236 16.25 29.66 -34.84
C ARG A 236 15.62 28.39 -35.42
N GLU A 237 16.11 27.20 -35.07
CA GLU A 237 15.49 25.94 -35.47
C GLU A 237 14.04 25.82 -34.97
N TYR A 238 13.77 26.22 -33.72
CA TYR A 238 12.41 26.25 -33.18
C TYR A 238 11.50 27.21 -33.96
N LEU A 239 11.97 28.44 -34.23
CA LEU A 239 11.22 29.44 -35.00
C LEU A 239 10.94 29.00 -36.45
N SER A 240 11.81 28.15 -37.03
CA SER A 240 11.62 27.53 -38.34
C SER A 240 10.59 26.39 -38.37
N GLY A 241 9.95 26.07 -37.23
CA GLY A 241 8.85 25.12 -37.12
C GLY A 241 9.23 23.77 -36.47
N LYS A 242 10.46 23.61 -35.98
CA LYS A 242 10.94 22.37 -35.36
C LYS A 242 10.61 22.34 -33.86
N GLU A 243 9.34 22.11 -33.54
CA GLU A 243 8.81 22.21 -32.15
C GLU A 243 9.48 21.28 -31.13
N THR A 244 10.11 20.19 -31.58
CA THR A 244 10.84 19.24 -30.71
C THR A 244 12.00 19.90 -29.95
N ILE A 245 12.55 20.99 -30.47
CA ILE A 245 13.61 21.77 -29.82
C ILE A 245 13.15 22.39 -28.49
N ALA A 246 11.86 22.70 -28.32
CA ALA A 246 11.34 23.27 -27.07
C ALA A 246 11.58 22.34 -25.87
N ARG A 247 11.47 21.01 -26.07
CA ARG A 247 11.72 20.01 -25.03
C ARG A 247 13.20 19.95 -24.64
N TRP A 248 14.09 20.17 -25.62
CA TRP A 248 15.53 20.25 -25.37
C TRP A 248 15.89 21.54 -24.63
N LEU A 249 15.35 22.70 -25.04
CA LEU A 249 15.53 23.99 -24.37
C LEU A 249 15.03 23.95 -22.92
N PHE A 250 13.87 23.33 -22.68
CA PHE A 250 13.38 23.06 -21.33
C PHE A 250 14.40 22.28 -20.49
N GLY A 251 14.99 21.22 -21.05
CA GLY A 251 16.03 20.44 -20.39
C GLY A 251 17.33 21.23 -20.13
N GLN A 252 17.65 22.24 -20.96
CA GLN A 252 18.77 23.13 -20.72
C GLN A 252 18.48 24.13 -19.60
N VAL A 253 17.29 24.75 -19.59
CA VAL A 253 16.88 25.65 -18.51
C VAL A 253 16.91 24.93 -17.16
N MET A 254 16.37 23.70 -17.11
CA MET A 254 16.40 22.87 -15.91
C MET A 254 17.83 22.53 -15.46
N ARG A 255 18.76 22.30 -16.39
CA ARG A 255 20.18 22.07 -16.09
C ARG A 255 20.85 23.33 -15.53
N THR A 256 20.65 24.49 -16.15
CA THR A 256 21.19 25.77 -15.70
C THR A 256 20.67 26.13 -14.31
N ALA A 257 19.41 25.80 -14.00
CA ALA A 257 18.82 25.96 -12.69
C ALA A 257 19.23 24.87 -11.66
N GLY A 258 20.16 23.98 -12.01
CA GLY A 258 20.63 22.89 -11.13
C GLY A 258 19.52 21.89 -10.74
N GLY A 259 18.47 21.77 -11.55
CA GLY A 259 17.30 20.93 -11.27
C GLY A 259 16.36 21.49 -10.20
N LYS A 260 16.60 22.70 -9.69
CA LYS A 260 15.85 23.30 -8.58
C LYS A 260 14.69 24.20 -9.04
N ALA A 261 14.68 24.66 -10.29
CA ALA A 261 13.56 25.47 -10.78
C ALA A 261 12.27 24.64 -10.89
N ASN A 262 11.13 25.24 -10.56
CA ASN A 262 9.83 24.59 -10.68
C ASN A 262 9.51 24.26 -12.17
N PRO A 263 9.33 22.99 -12.54
CA PRO A 263 9.09 22.58 -13.92
C PRO A 263 7.90 23.27 -14.59
N SER A 264 6.81 23.50 -13.85
CA SER A 264 5.59 24.11 -14.38
C SER A 264 5.83 25.59 -14.73
N VAL A 265 6.49 26.32 -13.82
CA VAL A 265 6.81 27.74 -14.01
C VAL A 265 7.83 27.92 -15.15
N VAL A 266 8.86 27.05 -15.20
CA VAL A 266 9.82 27.04 -16.32
C VAL A 266 9.12 26.80 -17.66
N GLN A 267 8.18 25.85 -17.72
CA GLN A 267 7.47 25.56 -18.95
C GLN A 267 6.60 26.73 -19.40
N GLN A 268 5.88 27.37 -18.49
CA GLN A 268 5.06 28.56 -18.78
C GLN A 268 5.94 29.71 -19.28
N GLU A 269 7.05 30.01 -18.60
CA GLU A 269 7.91 31.13 -18.94
C GLU A 269 8.69 30.91 -20.24
N LEU A 270 9.17 29.68 -20.48
CA LEU A 270 9.80 29.30 -21.74
C LEU A 270 8.84 29.44 -22.92
N GLN A 271 7.59 28.97 -22.79
CA GLN A 271 6.57 29.12 -23.83
C GLN A 271 6.24 30.59 -24.10
N ARG A 272 6.14 31.40 -23.05
CA ARG A 272 5.89 32.85 -23.15
C ARG A 272 6.99 33.54 -23.97
N GLN A 273 8.24 33.40 -23.56
CA GLN A 273 9.37 34.06 -24.24
C GLN A 273 9.57 33.56 -25.68
N LEU A 274 9.39 32.27 -25.94
CA LEU A 274 9.46 31.72 -27.30
C LEU A 274 8.34 32.24 -28.20
N LYS A 275 7.15 32.51 -27.66
CA LYS A 275 6.03 33.12 -28.40
C LYS A 275 6.29 34.59 -28.69
N ASP A 276 6.85 35.32 -27.73
CA ASP A 276 7.24 36.73 -27.89
C ASP A 276 8.32 36.89 -28.97
N LEU A 277 9.22 35.91 -29.14
CA LEU A 277 10.23 35.88 -30.22
C LEU A 277 9.68 35.48 -31.59
N LYS A 278 8.47 34.90 -31.65
CA LYS A 278 7.80 34.49 -32.89
C LYS A 278 6.85 35.56 -33.41
N SER A 279 6.47 36.51 -32.55
CA SER A 279 5.62 37.67 -32.86
C SER A 279 6.44 38.80 -33.44
#